data_AF-A0A956G651-F1
#
_entry.id   AF-A0A956G651-F1
#
_cell.length_a   1.000
_cell.length_b   1.000
_cell.length_c   1.000
_cell.angle_alpha   90.00
_cell.angle_beta   90.00
_cell.angle_gamma   90.00
#
_symmetry.space_group_name_H-M   'P 1'
#
loop_
_entity.id
_entity.type
_entity.pdbx_description
1 polymer ?
#
loop_
_entity_poly.entity_id
_entity_poly.type
_entity_poly.pdbx_seq_one_letter_code
_entity_poly.pdbx_strand_id
1 'polypeptide(L)'
;MSKLQSCESCGDLLPRRAARCPHCGEEAPARGFLSDFSRRLLAMTGGSVIATTLMACYGAAYGPPPTRPRPTTTQCRPSPQDADGDCVKKPQDCDDNNPNIHPGAKDRPGDGVDSNCDGKDG
;
A
#
# COMPACT_ATOMS: atom_id res chain seq x y z
N MET A 1 13.95 26.94 -2.87
CA MET A 1 13.26 26.07 -3.84
C MET A 1 13.01 24.71 -3.18
N SER A 2 11.83 24.53 -2.57
CA SER A 2 11.46 23.27 -1.92
C SER A 2 11.26 22.20 -3.00
N LYS A 3 12.16 21.22 -3.05
CA LYS A 3 12.01 20.09 -3.98
C LYS A 3 10.84 19.23 -3.49
N LEU A 4 9.75 19.22 -4.26
CA LEU A 4 8.62 18.30 -4.11
C LEU A 4 8.91 16.99 -4.85
N GLN A 5 8.18 15.94 -4.50
CA GLN A 5 8.12 14.68 -5.24
C GLN A 5 6.67 14.20 -5.30
N SER A 6 6.30 13.47 -6.34
CA SER A 6 4.99 12.81 -6.39
C SER A 6 5.04 11.49 -5.63
N CYS A 7 3.98 11.18 -4.88
CA CYS A 7 3.76 9.85 -4.32
C CYS A 7 3.39 8.90 -5.45
N GLU A 8 4.11 7.79 -5.62
CA GLU A 8 3.80 6.78 -6.66
C GLU A 8 2.47 6.05 -6.43
N SER A 9 1.91 6.12 -5.22
CA SER A 9 0.67 5.42 -4.87
C SER A 9 -0.60 6.28 -5.00
N CYS A 10 -0.56 7.54 -4.53
CA CYS A 10 -1.71 8.45 -4.62
C CYS A 10 -1.52 9.64 -5.59
N GLY A 11 -0.31 9.86 -6.13
CA GLY A 11 -0.03 10.96 -7.07
C GLY A 11 0.20 12.34 -6.43
N ASP A 12 0.01 12.48 -5.11
CA ASP A 12 0.14 13.77 -4.42
C ASP A 12 1.56 14.31 -4.33
N LEU A 13 1.68 15.63 -4.25
CA LEU A 13 2.95 16.34 -4.09
C LEU A 13 3.39 16.36 -2.62
N LEU A 14 4.42 15.60 -2.31
CA LEU A 14 5.02 15.50 -0.99
C LEU A 14 6.34 16.27 -0.90
N PRO A 15 6.68 16.82 0.27
CA PRO A 15 8.03 17.31 0.53
C PRO A 15 9.00 16.12 0.51
N ARG A 16 10.15 16.25 -0.17
CA ARG A 16 11.14 15.16 -0.33
C ARG A 16 11.71 14.56 0.96
N ARG A 17 11.42 15.14 2.12
CA ARG A 17 11.83 14.64 3.43
C ARG A 17 10.72 13.85 4.15
N ALA A 18 9.52 13.76 3.59
CA ALA A 18 8.44 12.97 4.17
C ALA A 18 8.84 11.49 4.15
N ALA A 19 8.91 10.86 5.32
CA ALA A 19 9.16 9.42 5.45
C ALA A 19 7.93 8.59 5.04
N ARG A 20 6.73 9.18 5.17
CA ARG A 20 5.44 8.57 4.84
C ARG A 20 4.51 9.59 4.20
N CYS A 21 3.68 9.11 3.29
CA CYS A 21 2.60 9.91 2.74
C CYS A 21 1.50 10.12 3.80
N PRO A 22 1.11 11.36 4.15
CA PRO A 22 0.02 11.62 5.08
C PRO A 22 -1.37 11.24 4.53
N HIS A 23 -1.49 11.04 3.21
CA HIS A 23 -2.76 10.65 2.57
C HIS A 23 -2.96 9.14 2.46
N CYS A 24 -1.94 8.39 2.03
CA CYS A 24 -2.05 6.93 1.84
C CYS A 24 -1.23 6.09 2.83
N GLY A 25 -0.44 6.72 3.71
CA GLY A 25 0.33 6.02 4.75
C GLY A 25 1.52 5.18 4.23
N GLU A 26 1.76 5.17 2.92
CA GLU A 26 2.87 4.45 2.31
C GLU A 26 4.21 5.13 2.56
N GLU A 27 5.25 4.31 2.70
CA GLU A 27 6.63 4.76 2.86
C GLU A 27 7.10 5.42 1.56
N ALA A 28 7.62 6.65 1.66
CA ALA A 28 8.12 7.36 0.49
C ALA A 28 9.31 6.60 -0.12
N PRO A 29 9.45 6.55 -1.47
CA PRO A 29 10.56 5.84 -2.12
C PRO A 29 11.89 6.43 -1.65
N ALA A 30 12.60 5.67 -0.81
CA ALA A 30 13.88 6.06 -0.27
C ALA A 30 14.88 6.20 -1.43
N ARG A 31 15.30 7.42 -1.74
CA ARG A 31 16.38 7.67 -2.69
C ARG A 31 17.69 7.18 -2.07
N GLY A 32 18.11 5.96 -2.41
CA GLY A 32 19.42 5.50 -1.96
C GLY A 32 19.77 4.03 -2.17
N PHE A 33 19.47 3.43 -3.32
CA PHE A 33 19.96 2.06 -3.62
C PHE A 33 21.49 1.94 -3.63
N LEU A 34 22.22 3.08 -3.62
CA LEU A 34 23.69 3.12 -3.62
C LEU A 34 24.32 3.26 -2.23
N SER A 35 23.55 3.52 -1.16
CA SER A 35 24.11 3.60 0.21
C SER A 35 24.23 2.24 0.90
N ASP A 36 23.46 1.23 0.45
CA ASP A 36 23.56 -0.13 0.99
C ASP A 36 24.65 -0.95 0.30
N PHE A 37 25.01 -0.62 -0.93
CA PHE A 37 26.05 -1.32 -1.67
C PHE A 37 27.46 -1.00 -1.12
N SER A 38 27.71 0.24 -0.70
CA SER A 38 28.98 0.64 -0.07
C SER A 38 29.16 0.07 1.34
N ARG A 39 28.07 -0.16 2.08
CA ARG A 39 28.10 -0.87 3.37
C ARG A 39 28.31 -2.38 3.22
N ARG A 40 27.89 -2.96 2.11
CA ARG A 40 28.09 -4.39 1.80
C ARG A 40 29.50 -4.72 1.30
N LEU A 41 30.18 -3.81 0.61
CA LEU A 41 31.56 -4.02 0.18
C LEU A 41 32.57 -4.00 1.35
N LEU A 42 32.31 -3.23 2.42
CA LEU A 42 33.13 -3.29 3.63
C LEU A 42 32.98 -4.61 4.41
N ALA A 43 31.91 -5.39 4.16
CA ALA A 43 31.71 -6.70 4.76
C ALA A 43 32.45 -7.84 4.03
N MET A 44 33.04 -7.59 2.85
CA MET A 44 33.65 -8.65 2.03
C MET A 44 35.18 -8.66 1.97
N THR A 45 35.87 -7.69 2.57
CA THR A 45 37.36 -7.69 2.57
C THR A 45 38.01 -7.56 3.96
N GLY A 46 37.22 -7.49 5.04
CA GLY A 46 37.76 -7.29 6.40
C GLY A 46 37.03 -7.98 7.55
N GLY A 47 36.21 -8.99 7.28
CA GLY A 47 35.49 -9.74 8.31
C GLY A 47 36.21 -11.03 8.70
N SER A 48 37.06 -10.94 9.73
CA SER A 48 37.72 -12.04 10.45
C SER A 48 37.04 -13.41 10.36
N VAL A 49 37.86 -14.45 10.16
CA VAL A 49 37.57 -15.90 10.31
C VAL A 49 36.71 -16.27 11.53
N ILE A 50 36.64 -15.40 12.55
CA ILE A 50 35.79 -15.56 13.73
C ILE A 50 34.28 -15.53 13.38
N ALA A 51 33.88 -14.71 12.41
CA ALA A 51 32.47 -14.57 12.03
C ALA A 51 31.96 -15.77 11.24
N THR A 52 32.80 -16.43 10.44
CA THR A 52 32.43 -17.63 9.69
C THR A 52 32.35 -18.88 10.58
N THR A 53 33.23 -19.01 11.58
CA THR A 53 33.16 -20.12 12.55
C THR A 53 31.97 -20.02 13.51
N LEU A 54 31.61 -18.82 13.97
CA LEU A 54 30.38 -18.63 14.77
C LEU A 54 29.13 -18.97 13.96
N MET A 55 29.13 -18.71 12.65
CA MET A 55 27.99 -19.01 11.78
C MET A 55 27.78 -20.51 11.53
N ALA A 56 28.84 -21.32 11.60
CA ALA A 56 28.75 -22.77 11.52
C ALA A 56 28.23 -23.40 12.83
N CYS A 57 28.53 -22.80 13.99
CA CYS A 57 28.08 -23.31 15.29
C CYS A 57 26.69 -22.79 15.71
N TYR A 58 26.31 -21.58 15.29
CA TYR A 58 25.10 -20.89 15.74
C TYR A 58 24.07 -20.64 14.65
N GLY A 59 24.14 -21.39 13.54
CA GLY A 59 23.09 -21.52 12.53
C GLY A 59 22.34 -20.23 12.24
N ALA A 60 22.79 -19.49 11.23
CA ALA A 60 22.11 -18.29 10.80
C ALA A 60 20.64 -18.57 10.46
N ALA A 61 19.72 -18.16 11.33
CA ALA A 61 18.31 -18.07 11.03
C ALA A 61 18.05 -16.90 10.06
N TYR A 62 18.72 -16.89 8.91
CA TYR A 62 18.30 -16.11 7.76
C TYR A 62 17.09 -16.81 7.13
N GLY A 63 15.98 -16.81 7.85
CA GLY A 63 14.69 -17.06 7.23
C GLY A 63 14.45 -15.97 6.17
N PRO A 64 13.69 -16.26 5.10
CA PRO A 64 13.22 -15.21 4.21
C PRO A 64 12.54 -14.11 5.06
N PRO A 65 12.67 -12.83 4.68
CA PRO A 65 12.00 -11.75 5.41
C PRO A 65 10.52 -12.14 5.56
N PRO A 66 9.88 -11.87 6.70
CA PRO A 66 8.46 -12.11 6.84
C PRO A 66 7.79 -11.39 5.68
N THR A 67 7.27 -12.14 4.71
CA THR A 67 6.35 -11.59 3.74
C THR A 67 5.20 -11.13 4.59
N ARG A 68 5.10 -9.82 4.86
CA ARG A 68 3.89 -9.26 5.45
C ARG A 68 2.75 -9.87 4.65
N PRO A 69 1.78 -10.55 5.29
CA PRO A 69 0.61 -10.98 4.56
C PRO A 69 0.09 -9.74 3.85
N ARG A 70 0.11 -9.78 2.51
CA ARG A 70 -0.53 -8.76 1.69
C ARG A 70 -1.90 -8.58 2.31
N PRO A 71 -2.28 -7.37 2.76
CA PRO A 71 -3.56 -7.18 3.42
C PRO A 71 -4.62 -7.78 2.50
N THR A 72 -5.25 -8.84 2.98
CA THR A 72 -6.34 -9.56 2.30
C THR A 72 -7.64 -8.77 2.39
N THR A 73 -7.66 -7.69 3.15
CA THR A 73 -8.58 -6.58 2.92
C THR A 73 -8.22 -5.99 1.58
N THR A 74 -8.91 -6.42 0.53
CA THR A 74 -9.37 -5.59 -0.59
C THR A 74 -8.84 -4.16 -0.52
N GLN A 75 -7.57 -3.97 -0.88
CA GLN A 75 -6.97 -2.65 -0.97
C GLN A 75 -7.42 -2.11 -2.32
N CYS A 76 -8.59 -1.51 -2.35
CA CYS A 76 -8.97 -0.67 -3.46
C CYS A 76 -8.13 0.58 -3.33
N ARG A 77 -7.33 0.83 -4.36
CA ARG A 77 -6.46 1.99 -4.36
C ARG A 77 -7.36 3.22 -4.27
N PRO A 78 -7.14 4.13 -3.30
CA PRO A 78 -7.88 5.38 -3.22
C PRO A 78 -7.86 6.06 -4.59
N SER A 79 -9.03 6.33 -5.12
CA SER A 79 -9.21 6.86 -6.46
C SER A 79 -10.07 8.12 -6.34
N PRO A 80 -9.78 9.22 -7.05
CA PRO A 80 -10.64 10.41 -7.05
C PRO A 80 -12.01 10.18 -7.71
N GLN A 81 -12.34 8.93 -8.03
CA GLN A 81 -13.55 8.47 -8.72
C GLN A 81 -14.35 7.48 -7.86
N ASP A 82 -13.94 7.33 -6.60
CA ASP A 82 -14.45 6.46 -5.54
C ASP A 82 -14.40 7.34 -4.28
N ALA A 83 -15.46 8.13 -4.08
CA ALA A 83 -15.50 9.19 -3.08
C ALA A 83 -15.97 8.70 -1.70
N ASP A 84 -16.64 7.55 -1.64
CA ASP A 84 -17.10 6.92 -0.40
C ASP A 84 -16.22 5.75 0.08
N GLY A 85 -15.28 5.28 -0.75
CA GLY A 85 -14.28 4.28 -0.40
C GLY A 85 -14.80 2.84 -0.44
N ASP A 86 -15.87 2.58 -1.17
CA ASP A 86 -16.51 1.26 -1.27
C ASP A 86 -15.85 0.32 -2.29
N CYS A 87 -14.83 0.80 -3.02
CA CYS A 87 -14.10 0.14 -4.10
C CYS A 87 -14.73 0.16 -5.49
N VAL A 88 -15.91 0.74 -5.62
CA VAL A 88 -16.60 0.91 -6.89
C VAL A 88 -16.36 2.35 -7.33
N LYS A 89 -16.37 2.54 -8.65
CA LYS A 89 -16.15 3.85 -9.25
C LYS A 89 -17.36 4.23 -10.05
N LYS A 90 -17.59 5.54 -10.20
CA LYS A 90 -18.49 6.00 -11.26
C LYS A 90 -17.99 5.53 -12.64
N PRO A 91 -18.89 5.13 -13.55
CA PRO A 91 -20.36 5.16 -13.44
C PRO A 91 -21.00 3.87 -12.90
N GLN A 92 -20.22 2.87 -12.47
CA GLN A 92 -20.77 1.63 -11.93
C GLN A 92 -21.44 1.83 -10.56
N ASP A 93 -20.92 2.77 -9.77
CA ASP A 93 -21.54 3.20 -8.53
C ASP A 93 -22.61 4.27 -8.79
N CYS A 94 -23.83 3.99 -8.34
CA CYS A 94 -24.98 4.85 -8.45
C CYS A 94 -25.03 5.94 -7.36
N ASP A 95 -24.38 5.76 -6.21
CA ASP A 95 -24.24 6.78 -5.15
C ASP A 95 -22.86 6.75 -4.46
N ASP A 96 -21.88 7.34 -5.17
CA ASP A 96 -20.48 7.61 -4.76
C ASP A 96 -20.31 8.53 -3.54
N ASN A 97 -21.37 8.75 -2.75
CA ASN A 97 -21.28 9.39 -1.43
C ASN A 97 -21.72 8.44 -0.30
N ASN A 98 -22.12 7.21 -0.62
CA ASN A 98 -22.67 6.26 0.33
C ASN A 98 -22.13 4.84 0.08
N PRO A 99 -21.18 4.37 0.91
CA PRO A 99 -20.48 3.12 0.65
C PRO A 99 -21.33 1.87 0.92
N ASN A 100 -22.62 2.05 1.20
CA ASN A 100 -23.60 0.96 1.28
C ASN A 100 -24.46 0.84 0.01
N ILE A 101 -24.35 1.78 -0.94
CA ILE A 101 -25.07 1.78 -2.19
C ILE A 101 -24.05 1.51 -3.30
N HIS A 102 -24.02 0.27 -3.76
CA HIS A 102 -23.04 -0.15 -4.76
C HIS A 102 -23.45 -1.49 -5.42
N PRO A 103 -22.90 -1.81 -6.59
CA PRO A 103 -23.03 -3.13 -7.21
C PRO A 103 -22.83 -4.28 -6.21
N GLY A 104 -23.86 -5.09 -6.04
CA GLY A 104 -23.84 -6.25 -5.14
C GLY A 104 -24.06 -5.94 -3.66
N ALA A 105 -24.38 -4.70 -3.28
CA ALA A 105 -24.87 -4.40 -1.95
C ALA A 105 -26.21 -5.10 -1.68
N LYS A 106 -26.59 -5.18 -0.41
CA LYS A 106 -27.88 -5.77 -0.03
C LYS A 106 -28.98 -4.76 -0.28
N ASP A 107 -29.88 -5.10 -1.19
CA ASP A 107 -31.06 -4.30 -1.46
C ASP A 107 -32.25 -4.69 -0.55
N ARG A 108 -32.99 -3.69 -0.06
CA ARG A 108 -34.12 -3.90 0.84
C ARG A 108 -35.42 -3.74 0.05
N PRO A 109 -36.29 -4.76 0.02
CA PRO A 109 -37.45 -4.69 -0.84
C PRO A 109 -38.42 -3.56 -0.54
N GLY A 110 -38.72 -2.75 -1.55
CA GLY A 110 -39.76 -1.73 -1.52
C GLY A 110 -39.48 -0.53 -0.62
N ASP A 111 -38.22 -0.21 -0.37
CA ASP A 111 -37.84 1.02 0.33
C ASP A 111 -37.61 2.21 -0.61
N GLY A 112 -37.68 1.97 -1.92
CA GLY A 112 -37.55 2.99 -2.97
C GLY A 112 -36.11 3.36 -3.31
N VAL A 113 -35.11 2.65 -2.77
CA VAL A 113 -33.68 2.89 -2.99
C VAL A 113 -33.06 1.66 -3.65
N ASP A 114 -32.60 1.82 -4.89
CA ASP A 114 -31.76 0.81 -5.55
C ASP A 114 -30.37 0.79 -4.88
N SER A 115 -30.24 -0.02 -3.82
CA SER A 115 -28.99 -0.09 -3.06
C SER A 115 -27.91 -0.89 -3.79
N ASN A 116 -28.30 -1.78 -4.71
CA ASN A 116 -27.38 -2.69 -5.38
C ASN A 116 -26.96 -2.21 -6.78
N CYS A 117 -27.42 -1.03 -7.20
CA CYS A 117 -27.20 -0.40 -8.50
C CYS A 117 -27.56 -1.30 -9.71
N ASP A 118 -28.59 -2.15 -9.60
CA ASP A 118 -29.03 -3.04 -10.68
C ASP A 118 -30.12 -2.43 -11.60
N GLY A 119 -30.58 -1.21 -11.26
CA GLY A 119 -31.60 -0.47 -11.97
C GLY A 119 -33.03 -0.78 -11.50
N LYS A 120 -33.20 -1.51 -10.40
CA LYS A 120 -34.50 -1.85 -9.79
C LYS A 120 -34.40 -1.72 -8.27
N ASP A 121 -35.56 -1.46 -7.66
CA ASP A 121 -35.78 -1.63 -6.22
C ASP A 121 -36.21 -3.09 -5.99
N GLY A 122 -35.57 -3.76 -5.01
CA GLY A 122 -35.70 -5.19 -4.73
C GLY A 122 -37.02 -5.68 -4.13
#